data_AF-A0A955ELC0-F1
#
_entry.id   AF-A0A955ELC0-F1
#
_cell.length_a   1.000
_cell.length_b   1.000
_cell.length_c   1.000
_cell.angle_alpha   90.00
_cell.angle_beta   90.00
_cell.angle_gamma   90.00
#
_symmetry.space_group_name_H-M   'P 1'
#
loop_
_entity.id
_entity.type
_entity.pdbx_description
1 polymer ?
#
loop_
_entity_poly.entity_id
_entity_poly.type
_entity_poly.pdbx_seq_one_letter_code
_entity_poly.pdbx_strand_id
1 'polypeptide(L)'
;MRNNRSISRKTLTVALLAGGVLALAGCNSGTTGKIYSDPTPALDTTSQTDYEIKNQLVIHRDTNLRMFWEDIGRMWMTDRPSRLSPKPIPY
;
A
#
# COMPACT_ATOMS: atom_id res chain seq x y z
N MET A 1 -36.47 6.64 -21.19
CA MET A 1 -35.28 6.03 -20.55
C MET A 1 -35.69 5.47 -19.18
N ARG A 2 -35.87 4.14 -19.05
CA ARG A 2 -36.28 3.49 -17.79
C ARG A 2 -35.03 3.25 -16.92
N ASN A 3 -34.97 3.94 -15.77
CA ASN A 3 -33.90 3.86 -14.79
C ASN A 3 -34.03 2.56 -13.97
N ASN A 4 -33.09 1.63 -14.11
CA ASN A 4 -33.11 0.31 -13.46
C ASN A 4 -32.58 0.39 -12.02
N ARG A 5 -33.44 0.82 -11.08
CA ARG A 5 -33.10 0.97 -9.65
C ARG A 5 -33.38 -0.30 -8.82
N SER A 6 -32.98 -1.47 -9.29
CA SER A 6 -33.10 -2.71 -8.49
C SER A 6 -31.74 -3.16 -7.93
N ILE A 7 -30.98 -2.23 -7.35
CA ILE A 7 -29.81 -2.59 -6.53
C ILE A 7 -30.34 -3.29 -5.29
N SER A 8 -30.45 -4.61 -5.42
CA SER A 8 -31.04 -5.52 -4.45
C SER A 8 -30.17 -5.55 -3.20
N ARG A 9 -30.79 -5.45 -2.01
CA ARG A 9 -30.10 -5.46 -0.70
C ARG A 9 -29.07 -6.59 -0.55
N LYS A 10 -29.26 -7.69 -1.30
CA LYS A 10 -28.35 -8.84 -1.36
C LYS A 10 -26.97 -8.51 -1.98
N THR A 11 -26.88 -7.57 -2.91
CA THR A 11 -25.59 -7.17 -3.52
C THR A 11 -24.75 -6.34 -2.55
N LEU A 12 -25.41 -5.57 -1.67
CA LEU A 12 -24.74 -4.71 -0.68
C LEU A 12 -24.13 -5.52 0.47
N THR A 13 -24.81 -6.59 0.91
CA THR A 13 -24.31 -7.50 1.95
C THR A 13 -23.10 -8.31 1.50
N VAL A 14 -23.06 -8.74 0.23
CA VAL A 14 -21.93 -9.50 -0.32
C VAL A 14 -20.67 -8.63 -0.42
N ALA A 15 -20.82 -7.35 -0.82
CA ALA A 15 -19.69 -6.41 -0.91
C ALA A 15 -19.06 -6.13 0.46
N LEU A 16 -19.88 -5.96 1.51
CA LEU A 16 -19.39 -5.74 2.88
C LEU A 16 -18.65 -6.95 3.46
N LEU A 17 -19.16 -8.17 3.23
CA LEU A 17 -18.51 -9.40 3.67
C LEU A 17 -17.16 -9.63 2.96
N ALA A 18 -17.10 -9.40 1.64
CA ALA A 18 -15.85 -9.53 0.89
C ALA A 18 -14.77 -8.53 1.36
N GLY A 19 -15.15 -7.28 1.67
CA GLY A 19 -14.24 -6.28 2.21
C GLY A 19 -13.68 -6.64 3.59
N GLY A 20 -14.51 -7.22 4.47
CA GLY A 20 -14.10 -7.62 5.82
C GLY A 20 -13.07 -8.76 5.85
N VAL A 21 -13.19 -9.75 4.96
CA VAL A 21 -12.26 -10.89 4.89
C VAL A 21 -10.87 -10.46 4.40
N LEU A 22 -10.80 -9.50 3.47
CA LEU A 22 -9.53 -8.98 2.96
C LEU A 22 -8.74 -8.18 4.01
N ALA A 23 -9.42 -7.50 4.94
CA ALA A 23 -8.78 -6.75 6.02
C ALA A 23 -8.06 -7.66 7.04
N LEU A 24 -8.53 -8.90 7.21
CA LEU A 24 -7.96 -9.88 8.16
C LEU A 24 -6.76 -10.65 7.59
N ALA A 25 -6.62 -10.73 6.27
CA ALA A 25 -5.51 -11.44 5.61
C ALA A 25 -4.17 -10.67 5.61
N GLY A 26 -4.13 -9.44 6.13
CA GLY A 26 -2.94 -8.59 6.14
C GLY A 26 -2.04 -8.70 7.37
N CYS A 27 -2.41 -9.46 8.39
CA CYS A 27 -1.63 -9.57 9.63
C CYS A 27 -0.70 -10.79 9.62
N ASN A 28 0.42 -10.69 8.93
CA ASN A 28 1.54 -11.62 9.10
C ASN A 28 2.78 -10.83 9.54
N SER A 29 2.94 -10.66 10.85
CA SER A 29 4.14 -10.08 11.46
C SER A 29 5.19 -11.18 11.64
N GLY A 30 5.80 -11.60 10.54
CA GLY A 30 6.69 -12.76 10.46
C GLY A 30 8.17 -12.44 10.20
N THR A 31 8.60 -11.18 10.31
CA THR A 31 9.93 -10.77 9.82
C THR A 31 10.78 -9.96 10.80
N THR A 32 10.31 -9.69 12.01
CA THR A 32 11.11 -8.93 13.00
C THR A 32 12.21 -9.77 13.65
N GLY A 33 12.01 -11.07 13.86
CA GLY A 33 12.98 -11.91 14.60
C GLY A 33 14.33 -12.16 13.89
N LYS A 34 14.38 -12.10 12.55
CA LYS A 34 15.60 -12.40 11.78
C LYS A 34 16.53 -11.20 11.59
N ILE A 35 16.03 -9.98 11.81
CA ILE A 35 16.82 -8.75 11.65
C ILE A 35 17.69 -8.51 12.90
N TYR A 36 17.23 -8.95 14.07
CA TYR A 36 17.96 -8.77 15.34
C TYR A 36 19.04 -9.83 15.60
N SER A 37 19.08 -10.92 14.83
CA SER A 37 20.01 -12.02 15.08
C SER A 37 21.41 -11.82 14.50
N ASP A 38 21.57 -10.91 13.53
CA ASP A 38 22.86 -10.71 12.86
C ASP A 38 23.05 -9.24 12.46
N PRO A 39 23.79 -8.44 13.26
CA PRO A 39 23.93 -7.01 13.03
C PRO A 39 24.85 -6.67 11.84
N THR A 40 25.59 -7.63 11.27
CA THR A 40 26.55 -7.37 10.16
C THR A 40 26.68 -8.54 9.17
N PRO A 41 25.65 -8.88 8.38
CA PRO A 41 25.77 -9.85 7.29
C PRO A 41 26.58 -9.33 6.08
N ALA A 42 26.98 -8.06 6.09
CA ALA A 42 27.59 -7.35 4.97
C ALA A 42 29.14 -7.41 4.92
N LEU A 43 29.80 -8.07 5.87
CA LEU A 43 31.27 -8.16 5.87
C LEU A 43 31.82 -9.29 4.99
N ASP A 44 30.97 -10.19 4.48
CA ASP A 44 31.41 -11.36 3.73
C ASP A 44 31.46 -11.11 2.19
N THR A 45 30.77 -10.07 1.69
CA THR A 45 30.75 -9.80 0.23
C THR A 45 30.59 -8.30 -0.06
N THR A 46 31.29 -7.79 -1.09
CA THR A 46 31.08 -6.44 -1.67
C THR A 46 29.83 -6.37 -2.57
N SER A 47 29.12 -7.50 -2.73
CA SER A 47 27.86 -7.61 -3.46
C SER A 47 26.68 -7.36 -2.53
N GLN A 48 25.59 -6.82 -3.07
CA GLN A 48 24.32 -6.70 -2.35
C GLN A 48 23.96 -8.02 -1.70
N THR A 49 23.66 -7.97 -0.41
CA THR A 49 23.15 -9.13 0.33
C THR A 49 21.70 -9.40 -0.06
N ASP A 50 21.25 -10.66 0.04
CA ASP A 50 19.85 -11.03 -0.22
C ASP A 50 18.85 -10.21 0.62
N TYR A 51 19.28 -9.74 1.79
CA TYR A 51 18.49 -8.87 2.67
C TYR A 51 18.37 -7.44 2.15
N GLU A 52 19.42 -6.88 1.55
CA GLU A 52 19.36 -5.58 0.89
C GLU A 52 18.44 -5.60 -0.32
N ILE A 53 18.47 -6.68 -1.14
CA ILE A 53 17.56 -6.84 -2.27
C ILE A 53 16.11 -6.86 -1.79
N LYS A 54 15.82 -7.61 -0.72
CA LYS A 54 14.47 -7.65 -0.12
C LYS A 54 14.06 -6.31 0.46
N ASN A 55 14.97 -5.60 1.12
CA ASN A 55 14.70 -4.28 1.68
C ASN A 55 14.41 -3.26 0.57
N GLN A 56 15.22 -3.24 -0.49
CA GLN A 56 14.97 -2.41 -1.67
C GLN A 56 13.63 -2.73 -2.31
N LEU A 57 13.29 -4.01 -2.45
CA LEU A 57 11.99 -4.42 -2.99
C LEU A 57 10.82 -3.91 -2.14
N VAL A 58 10.93 -3.98 -0.81
CA VAL A 58 9.92 -3.45 0.11
C VAL A 58 9.79 -1.94 -0.02
N ILE A 59 10.90 -1.20 -0.08
CA ILE A 59 10.93 0.26 -0.25
C ILE A 59 10.29 0.67 -1.59
N HIS A 60 10.62 -0.03 -2.68
CA HIS A 60 10.02 0.23 -3.98
C HIS A 60 8.52 -0.07 -3.98
N ARG A 61 8.09 -1.18 -3.36
CA ARG A 61 6.67 -1.51 -3.27
C ARG A 61 5.90 -0.46 -2.47
N ASP A 62 6.42 -0.04 -1.32
CA ASP A 62 5.79 0.98 -0.48
C ASP A 62 5.68 2.33 -1.21
N THR A 63 6.79 2.77 -1.83
CA THR A 63 6.84 4.03 -2.56
C THR A 63 5.89 4.03 -3.76
N ASN A 64 5.88 2.95 -4.56
CA ASN A 64 5.01 2.83 -5.73
C ASN A 64 3.54 2.77 -5.34
N LEU A 65 3.20 2.06 -4.27
CA LEU A 65 1.83 1.96 -3.80
C LEU A 65 1.33 3.30 -3.25
N ARG A 66 2.18 4.05 -2.54
CA ARG A 66 1.86 5.41 -2.10
C ARG A 66 1.62 6.34 -3.29
N MET A 67 2.49 6.33 -4.30
CA MET A 67 2.32 7.15 -5.51
C MET A 67 1.03 6.79 -6.25
N PHE A 68 0.72 5.50 -6.38
CA PHE A 68 -0.51 5.03 -7.02
C PHE A 68 -1.79 5.58 -6.35
N TRP A 69 -1.83 5.56 -5.01
CA TRP A 69 -2.98 6.11 -4.28
C TRP A 69 -3.08 7.63 -4.39
N GLU A 70 -1.95 8.33 -4.43
CA GLU A 70 -1.93 9.78 -4.65
C GLU A 70 -2.44 10.16 -6.05
N ASP A 71 -2.09 9.39 -7.08
CA ASP A 71 -2.58 9.60 -8.44
C ASP A 71 -4.09 9.38 -8.55
N ILE A 72 -4.63 8.35 -7.86
CA ILE A 72 -6.08 8.12 -7.77
C ILE A 72 -6.77 9.30 -7.07
N GLY A 73 -6.22 9.78 -5.95
CA GLY A 73 -6.77 10.92 -5.21
C GLY A 73 -6.80 12.20 -6.03
N ARG A 74 -5.76 12.43 -6.85
CA ARG A 74 -5.69 13.55 -7.80
C ARG A 74 -6.69 13.40 -8.94
N MET A 75 -6.82 12.20 -9.51
CA MET A 75 -7.78 11.90 -10.58
C MET A 75 -9.22 12.15 -10.13
N TRP A 76 -9.53 11.83 -8.88
CA TRP A 76 -10.88 11.97 -8.31
C TRP A 76 -11.08 13.32 -7.60
N MET A 77 -10.09 14.22 -7.65
CA MET A 77 -10.10 15.52 -6.97
C MET A 77 -10.40 15.44 -5.46
N THR A 78 -10.10 14.31 -4.83
CA THR A 78 -10.29 14.10 -3.38
C THR A 78 -9.07 14.53 -2.57
N ASP A 79 -7.90 14.60 -3.21
CA ASP A 79 -6.67 15.11 -2.61
C ASP A 79 -6.57 16.63 -2.82
N ARG A 80 -6.84 17.42 -1.77
CA ARG A 80 -6.71 18.88 -1.79
C ARG A 80 -5.44 19.26 -1.03
N PRO A 81 -4.34 19.62 -1.72
CA PRO A 81 -3.08 19.93 -1.06
C PRO A 81 -3.26 21.16 -0.16
N SER A 82 -2.85 21.04 1.10
CA SER A 82 -2.75 22.17 2.01
C SER A 82 -1.45 22.94 1.77
N ARG A 83 -1.38 24.20 2.16
CA ARG A 83 -0.16 25.04 2.03
C ARG A 83 1.04 24.51 2.84
N LEU A 84 0.83 23.50 3.69
CA LEU A 84 1.85 22.83 4.49
C LEU A 84 2.31 21.50 3.85
N SER A 85 1.72 21.08 2.72
CA SER A 85 2.19 19.88 2.06
C SER A 85 3.59 20.14 1.49
N PRO A 86 4.58 19.25 1.70
CA PRO A 86 5.94 19.41 1.18
C PRO A 86 6.04 19.22 -0.34
N LYS A 87 4.90 19.01 -1.04
CA LYS A 87 4.83 18.79 -2.47
C LYS A 87 4.39 20.08 -3.18
N PRO A 88 5.03 20.43 -4.31
CA PRO A 88 4.66 21.62 -5.06
C PRO A 88 3.22 21.51 -5.58
N ILE A 89 2.46 22.60 -5.42
CA ILE A 89 1.08 22.71 -5.89
C ILE A 89 1.13 23.34 -7.28
N PRO A 90 0.64 22.68 -8.34
CA PRO A 90 0.52 23.32 -9.65
C PRO A 90 -0.52 24.45 -9.55
N TYR A 91 -0.15 25.63 -10.05
CA TYR A 91 -0.99 26.83 -10.12
C TYR A 91 -2.01 26.74 -11.25
#